data_AF-A0A955M2W7-F1
#
_entry.id   AF-A0A955M2W7-F1
#
_cell.length_a   1.000
_cell.length_b   1.000
_cell.length_c   1.000
_cell.angle_alpha   90.00
_cell.angle_beta   90.00
_cell.angle_gamma   90.00
#
_symmetry.space_group_name_H-M   'P 1'
#
loop_
_entity.id
_entity.type
_entity.pdbx_description
1 polymer ?
#
loop_
_entity_poly.entity_id
_entity_poly.type
_entity_poly.pdbx_seq_one_letter_code
_entity_poly.pdbx_strand_id
1 'polypeptide(L)'
;MIDIPEHFLPKDEQGREICPKCQKADAECTCPGYDPNQPQLERYSPKVLLEKKGRKGKTVTVINGLPADQCFLRDFAKKLKCQAGSGGTSYVEDGQGVIELQGDHRGLVHKLLKNKG
;
A
#
# COMPACT_ATOMS: atom_id res chain seq x y z
N MET A 1 -5.28 3.56 -14.45
CA MET A 1 -4.32 3.98 -13.42
C MET A 1 -5.08 4.05 -12.08
N ILE A 2 -4.42 3.79 -10.95
CA ILE A 2 -4.97 4.08 -9.62
C ILE A 2 -3.98 5.04 -9.00
N ASP A 3 -4.45 6.23 -8.70
CA ASP A 3 -3.68 7.24 -8.01
C ASP A 3 -3.54 6.82 -6.54
N ILE A 4 -2.31 6.88 -6.03
CA ILE A 4 -2.06 6.76 -4.60
C ILE A 4 -2.68 8.01 -3.94
N PRO A 5 -3.54 7.88 -2.93
CA PRO A 5 -4.13 9.03 -2.26
C PRO A 5 -3.03 9.96 -1.74
N GLU A 6 -3.15 11.25 -2.06
CA GLU A 6 -2.19 12.27 -1.63
C GLU A 6 -2.19 12.45 -0.11
N HIS A 7 -3.31 12.20 0.54
CA HIS A 7 -3.47 12.27 2.00
C HIS A 7 -4.00 10.95 2.52
N PHE A 8 -3.17 10.24 3.29
CA PHE A 8 -3.62 9.07 4.05
C PHE A 8 -2.95 9.05 5.42
N LEU A 9 -3.76 9.08 6.47
CA LEU A 9 -3.31 8.96 7.85
C LEU A 9 -3.53 7.53 8.34
N PRO A 10 -2.54 6.93 9.05
CA PRO A 10 -2.76 5.64 9.69
C PRO A 10 -3.92 5.75 10.68
N LYS A 11 -4.69 4.67 10.82
CA LYS A 11 -5.83 4.62 11.73
C LYS A 11 -5.55 3.68 12.89
N ASP A 12 -6.05 4.02 14.07
CA ASP A 12 -6.02 3.13 15.23
C ASP A 12 -7.07 2.00 15.12
N GLU A 13 -7.12 1.13 16.14
CA GLU A 13 -8.11 0.04 16.23
C GLU A 13 -9.56 0.55 16.29
N GLN A 14 -9.76 1.83 16.59
CA GLN A 14 -11.06 2.51 16.67
C GLN A 14 -11.40 3.27 15.38
N GLY A 15 -10.53 3.22 14.37
CA GLY A 15 -10.72 3.88 13.07
C GLY A 15 -10.42 5.37 13.07
N ARG A 16 -9.82 5.91 14.13
CA ARG A 16 -9.42 7.32 14.26
C ARG A 16 -8.09 7.55 13.56
N GLU A 17 -7.98 8.66 12.85
CA GLU A 17 -6.74 9.07 12.21
C GLU A 17 -5.72 9.43 13.29
N ILE A 18 -4.57 8.74 13.27
CA ILE A 18 -3.50 8.92 14.23
C ILE A 18 -2.24 9.40 13.53
N CYS A 19 -1.42 10.11 14.30
CA CYS A 19 -0.12 10.53 13.87
C CYS A 19 0.81 9.32 13.72
N PRO A 20 1.46 9.12 12.56
CA PRO A 20 2.47 8.08 12.34
C PRO A 20 3.69 8.18 13.28
N LYS A 21 4.01 9.38 13.78
CA LYS A 21 5.22 9.66 14.57
C LYS A 21 5.02 9.37 16.05
N CYS A 22 3.88 9.78 16.60
CA CYS A 22 3.59 9.66 18.03
C CYS A 22 2.37 8.80 18.36
N GLN A 23 1.66 8.28 17.35
CA GLN A 23 0.48 7.43 17.46
C GLN A 23 -0.70 8.04 18.24
N LYS A 24 -0.66 9.35 18.50
CA LYS A 24 -1.79 10.10 19.07
C LYS A 24 -2.78 10.49 17.97
N ALA A 25 -4.04 10.75 18.32
CA ALA A 25 -5.02 11.30 17.39
C ALA A 25 -4.46 12.53 16.65
N ASP A 26 -4.83 12.72 15.39
CA ASP A 26 -4.41 13.87 14.59
C ASP A 26 -4.67 15.20 15.32
N ALA A 27 -5.83 15.32 15.97
CA ALA A 27 -6.24 16.48 16.75
C ALA A 27 -5.38 16.74 18.01
N GLU A 28 -4.72 15.71 18.55
CA GLU A 28 -3.89 15.79 19.76
C GLU A 28 -2.38 15.76 19.45
N CYS A 29 -2.03 15.69 18.16
CA CYS A 29 -0.65 15.61 17.73
C CYS A 29 0.04 16.98 17.79
N THR A 30 1.19 17.03 18.46
CA THR A 30 2.07 18.21 18.56
C THR A 30 3.48 17.93 18.03
N CYS A 31 3.63 16.94 17.14
CA CYS A 31 4.94 16.58 16.60
C CYS A 31 5.53 17.70 15.73
N PRO A 32 6.78 18.12 15.98
CA PRO A 32 7.44 19.09 15.12
C PRO A 32 7.66 18.53 13.71
N GLY A 33 7.24 19.30 12.70
CA GLY A 33 7.34 18.93 11.28
C GLY A 33 6.32 17.88 10.82
N TYR A 34 5.25 17.63 11.60
CA TYR A 34 4.12 16.82 11.15
C TYR A 34 2.95 17.71 10.79
N ASP A 35 2.58 17.73 9.52
CA ASP A 35 1.37 18.41 9.03
C ASP A 35 0.43 17.34 8.42
N PRO A 36 -0.76 17.10 9.02
CA PRO A 36 -1.72 16.16 8.46
C PRO A 36 -2.30 16.63 7.11
N ASN A 37 -2.20 17.92 6.78
CA ASN A 37 -2.71 18.50 5.52
C ASN A 37 -1.67 18.52 4.39
N GLN A 38 -0.43 18.10 4.64
CA GLN A 38 0.56 17.98 3.56
C GLN A 38 0.38 16.65 2.80
N PRO A 39 0.56 16.66 1.46
CA PRO A 39 0.53 15.43 0.68
C PRO A 39 1.62 14.48 1.17
N GLN A 40 1.22 13.33 1.69
CA GLN A 40 2.10 12.30 2.23
C GLN A 40 2.52 11.28 1.17
N LEU A 41 2.48 11.67 -0.11
CA LEU A 41 2.88 10.84 -1.25
C LEU A 41 4.31 10.31 -1.09
N GLU A 42 5.20 11.16 -0.57
CA GLU A 42 6.61 10.85 -0.29
C GLU A 42 6.78 9.74 0.76
N ARG A 43 5.74 9.43 1.54
CA ARG A 43 5.78 8.39 2.58
C ARG A 43 5.54 6.99 2.02
N TYR A 44 4.84 6.87 0.90
CA TYR A 44 4.61 5.58 0.27
C TYR A 44 5.67 5.36 -0.81
N SER A 45 6.57 4.41 -0.55
CA SER A 45 7.55 3.94 -1.53
C SER A 45 7.20 2.50 -1.91
N PRO A 46 6.25 2.29 -2.83
CA PRO A 46 5.84 0.95 -3.23
C PRO A 46 7.05 0.15 -3.74
N LYS A 47 7.40 -0.96 -3.08
CA LYS A 47 8.45 -1.86 -3.59
C LYS A 47 7.81 -3.12 -4.14
N VAL A 48 8.24 -3.49 -5.34
CA VAL A 48 7.76 -4.67 -6.04
C VAL A 48 8.84 -5.75 -5.94
N LEU A 49 8.51 -6.83 -5.27
CA LEU A 49 9.39 -7.96 -4.99
C LEU A 49 8.88 -9.20 -5.73
N LEU A 50 9.80 -10.11 -6.07
CA LEU A 50 9.46 -11.40 -6.63
C LEU A 50 9.85 -12.49 -5.65
N GLU A 51 8.86 -13.21 -5.14
CA GLU A 51 9.06 -14.26 -4.16
C GLU A 51 8.88 -15.65 -4.77
N LYS A 52 9.90 -16.48 -4.64
CA LYS A 52 9.94 -17.86 -5.17
C LYS A 52 10.21 -18.91 -4.09
N LYS A 53 10.77 -18.50 -2.95
CA LYS A 53 11.14 -19.40 -1.84
C LYS A 53 9.89 -19.97 -1.16
N GLY A 54 9.92 -21.25 -0.80
CA GLY A 54 8.85 -21.90 -0.01
C GLY A 54 7.52 -22.16 -0.74
N ARG A 55 7.37 -21.74 -2.01
CA ARG A 55 6.09 -21.81 -2.75
C ARG A 55 6.02 -22.98 -3.75
N LYS A 56 6.74 -24.08 -3.52
CA LYS A 56 6.78 -25.28 -4.40
C LYS A 56 7.01 -24.96 -5.89
N GLY A 57 7.92 -24.03 -6.18
CA GLY A 57 8.22 -23.58 -7.55
C GLY A 57 7.26 -22.54 -8.13
N LYS A 58 6.19 -22.17 -7.43
CA LYS A 58 5.30 -21.08 -7.83
C LYS A 58 5.94 -19.73 -7.51
N THR A 59 5.80 -18.79 -8.43
CA THR A 59 6.29 -17.42 -8.26
C THR A 59 5.14 -16.54 -7.78
N VAL A 60 5.43 -15.59 -6.90
CA VAL A 60 4.48 -14.59 -6.40
C VAL A 60 5.11 -13.21 -6.52
N THR A 61 4.36 -12.24 -7.01
CA THR A 61 4.75 -10.83 -6.99
C THR A 61 4.18 -10.19 -5.74
N VAL A 62 5.04 -9.62 -4.91
CA VAL A 62 4.68 -8.94 -3.66
C VAL A 62 4.86 -7.44 -3.84
N ILE A 63 3.89 -6.65 -3.42
CA ILE A 63 3.88 -5.20 -3.49
C ILE A 63 3.71 -4.70 -2.07
N ASN A 64 4.75 -4.13 -1.47
CA ASN A 64 4.70 -3.56 -0.12
C ASN A 64 4.87 -2.03 -0.17
N GLY A 65 4.70 -1.35 0.96
CA GLY A 65 4.82 0.11 1.04
C GLY A 65 3.65 0.87 0.42
N LEU A 66 2.48 0.22 0.30
CA LEU A 66 1.24 0.88 -0.12
C LEU A 66 0.56 1.56 1.07
N PRO A 67 -0.39 2.48 0.83
CA PRO A 67 -1.29 2.97 1.87
C PRO A 67 -2.04 1.81 2.52
N ALA A 68 -2.13 1.82 3.86
CA ALA A 68 -2.95 0.87 4.63
C ALA A 68 -4.46 1.21 4.55
N ASP A 69 -4.91 1.64 3.37
CA ASP A 69 -6.30 1.96 3.10
C ASP A 69 -6.98 0.73 2.50
N GLN A 70 -7.94 0.16 3.21
CA GLN A 70 -8.64 -1.04 2.76
C GLN A 70 -9.40 -0.85 1.45
N CYS A 71 -9.94 0.36 1.20
CA CYS A 71 -10.63 0.67 -0.05
C CYS A 71 -9.64 0.73 -1.22
N PHE A 72 -8.54 1.48 -1.07
CA PHE A 72 -7.45 1.56 -2.04
C PHE A 72 -6.87 0.17 -2.33
N LEU A 73 -6.54 -0.61 -1.30
CA LEU A 73 -5.96 -1.94 -1.45
C LEU A 73 -6.91 -2.88 -2.18
N ARG A 74 -8.21 -2.86 -1.84
CA ARG A 74 -9.22 -3.66 -2.53
C ARG A 74 -9.34 -3.27 -4.00
N ASP A 75 -9.42 -1.99 -4.31
CA ASP A 75 -9.57 -1.50 -5.68
C ASP A 75 -8.30 -1.75 -6.51
N PHE A 76 -7.13 -1.56 -5.90
CA PHE A 76 -5.84 -1.84 -6.53
C PHE A 76 -5.63 -3.33 -6.77
N ALA A 77 -5.89 -4.17 -5.77
CA ALA A 77 -5.88 -5.62 -5.93
C ALA A 77 -6.88 -6.09 -6.99
N LYS A 78 -8.08 -5.50 -7.06
CA LYS A 78 -9.09 -5.85 -8.08
C LYS A 78 -8.59 -5.53 -9.49
N LYS A 79 -8.00 -4.35 -9.71
CA LYS A 79 -7.42 -3.98 -11.02
C LYS A 79 -6.24 -4.88 -11.38
N LEU A 80 -5.35 -5.17 -10.42
CA LEU A 80 -4.23 -6.08 -10.60
C LEU A 80 -4.70 -7.48 -11.02
N LYS A 81 -5.62 -8.08 -10.28
CA LYS A 81 -6.20 -9.40 -10.60
C LYS A 81 -6.86 -9.43 -11.98
N CYS A 82 -7.61 -8.38 -12.32
CA CYS A 82 -8.28 -8.27 -13.61
C CYS A 82 -7.28 -8.21 -14.78
N GLN A 83 -6.18 -7.48 -14.63
CA GLN A 83 -5.15 -7.34 -15.67
C GLN A 83 -4.21 -8.54 -15.74
N ALA A 84 -3.89 -9.14 -14.59
CA ALA A 84 -2.96 -10.26 -14.49
C ALA A 84 -3.62 -11.61 -14.79
N GLY A 85 -4.95 -11.71 -14.70
CA GLY A 85 -5.68 -12.97 -14.84
C GLY A 85 -5.36 -13.99 -13.74
N SER A 86 -4.78 -13.54 -12.63
CA SER A 86 -4.30 -14.38 -11.54
C SER A 86 -4.96 -14.02 -10.21
N GLY A 87 -4.92 -14.97 -9.27
CA GLY A 87 -5.37 -14.75 -7.90
C GLY A 87 -4.38 -13.88 -7.12
N GLY A 88 -4.88 -13.17 -6.12
CA GLY A 88 -4.06 -12.34 -5.25
C GLY A 88 -4.80 -11.94 -3.97
N THR A 89 -4.01 -11.60 -2.95
CA THR A 89 -4.45 -11.23 -1.60
C THR A 89 -3.93 -9.83 -1.27
N SER A 90 -4.73 -9.05 -0.57
CA SER A 90 -4.32 -7.74 -0.03
C SER A 90 -4.49 -7.75 1.48
N TYR A 91 -3.49 -7.29 2.21
CA TYR A 91 -3.51 -7.20 3.68
C TYR A 91 -2.73 -5.97 4.15
N VAL A 92 -2.83 -5.66 5.44
CA VAL A 92 -2.05 -4.60 6.08
C VAL A 92 -1.04 -5.25 7.00
N GLU A 93 0.22 -4.86 6.88
CA GLU A 93 1.36 -5.33 7.68
C GLU A 93 2.17 -4.12 8.12
N ASP A 94 2.48 -4.02 9.42
CA ASP A 94 3.23 -2.90 10.01
C ASP A 94 2.67 -1.50 9.66
N GLY A 95 1.34 -1.38 9.56
CA GLY A 95 0.68 -0.12 9.18
C GLY A 95 0.87 0.28 7.71
N GLN A 96 1.36 -0.64 6.88
CA GLN A 96 1.50 -0.50 5.43
C GLN A 96 0.62 -1.50 4.69
N GLY A 97 0.10 -1.09 3.56
CA GLY A 97 -0.61 -1.97 2.65
C GLY A 97 0.33 -2.89 1.90
N VAL A 98 -0.03 -4.17 1.82
CA VAL A 98 0.69 -5.20 1.06
C VAL A 98 -0.29 -5.91 0.13
N ILE A 99 0.14 -6.17 -1.10
CA ILE A 99 -0.58 -6.97 -2.09
C ILE A 99 0.31 -8.07 -2.63
N GLU A 100 -0.17 -9.31 -2.55
CA GLU A 100 0.45 -10.48 -3.15
C GLU A 100 -0.34 -10.92 -4.38
N LEU A 101 0.35 -11.23 -5.48
CA LEU A 101 -0.25 -11.67 -6.72
C LEU A 101 0.47 -12.92 -7.24
N GLN A 102 -0.26 -13.98 -7.58
CA GLN A 102 0.34 -15.20 -8.12
C GLN A 102 0.92 -14.95 -9.51
N GLY A 103 2.18 -15.36 -9.75
CA GLY A 103 2.91 -15.15 -11.00
C GLY A 103 3.99 -14.07 -10.90
N ASP A 104 4.76 -13.89 -11.99
CA ASP A 104 5.65 -12.73 -12.17
C ASP A 104 4.89 -11.66 -12.97
N HIS A 105 4.42 -10.65 -12.26
CA HIS A 105 3.66 -9.54 -12.81
C HIS A 105 4.34 -8.20 -12.53
N ARG A 106 5.64 -8.20 -12.20
CA ARG A 106 6.38 -6.98 -11.85
C ARG A 106 6.21 -5.89 -12.90
N GLY A 107 6.33 -6.24 -14.18
CA GLY A 107 6.15 -5.27 -15.28
C GLY A 107 4.74 -4.66 -15.34
N LEU A 108 3.70 -5.45 -15.05
CA LEU A 108 2.31 -4.97 -14.99
C LEU A 108 2.09 -4.08 -13.77
N VAL A 109 2.64 -4.49 -12.63
CA VAL A 109 2.62 -3.71 -11.39
C VAL A 109 3.30 -2.38 -11.60
N HIS A 110 4.52 -2.32 -12.15
CA HIS A 110 5.22 -1.07 -12.43
C HIS A 110 4.46 -0.16 -13.41
N LYS A 111 3.74 -0.72 -14.40
CA LYS A 111 2.89 0.07 -15.30
C LYS A 111 1.70 0.69 -14.56
N LEU A 112 1.12 -0.02 -13.60
CA LEU A 112 -0.04 0.44 -12.83
C LEU A 112 0.34 1.35 -11.66
N LEU A 113 1.52 1.11 -11.05
CA LEU A 113 2.17 1.93 -10.01
C LEU A 113 2.86 3.17 -10.57
N LYS A 114 2.61 3.58 -11.82
CA LYS A 114 3.08 4.87 -12.31
C LYS A 114 2.43 5.98 -11.48
N ASN A 115 3.07 6.28 -10.35
CA ASN A 115 2.88 7.47 -9.58
C ASN A 115 3.43 8.61 -10.43
N LYS A 116 2.67 9.71 -10.49
CA LYS A 116 3.14 10.95 -11.07
C LYS A 116 4.40 11.39 -10.31
N GLY A 117 5.51 11.58 -11.05
CA GLY A 117 6.67 12.35 -10.60
C GLY A 117 7.62 11.60 -9.70
#